data_AF-A0A0H3A3D9-F1
#
_entry.id   AF-A0A0H3A3D9-F1
#
_cell.length_a   1.000
_cell.length_b   1.000
_cell.length_c   1.000
_cell.angle_alpha   90.00
_cell.angle_beta   90.00
_cell.angle_gamma   90.00
#
_symmetry.space_group_name_H-M   'P 1'
#
loop_
_entity.id
_entity.type
_entity.pdbx_description
1 polymer ?
#
loop_
_entity_poly.entity_id
_entity_poly.type
_entity_poly.pdbx_seq_one_letter_code
_entity_poly.pdbx_strand_id
1 'polypeptide(L)'
;MRRRLDRSPDPDLDQVARIAVGVAEKIRDDDPRLLFDQLTDLCRWHPAKAAQLIMTFAAWFDLDVPVQALWARVHDITGDVPRGAA
;
A
#
# COMPACT_ATOMS: atom_id res chain seq x y z
N MET A 1 12.05 -13.67 -22.37
CA MET A 1 12.85 -12.53 -21.90
C MET A 1 12.90 -12.60 -20.38
N ARG A 2 14.07 -12.85 -19.73
CA ARG A 2 14.15 -12.94 -18.26
C ARG A 2 13.97 -11.53 -17.67
N ARG A 3 12.89 -11.29 -16.92
CA ARG A 3 12.68 -10.05 -16.16
C ARG A 3 13.86 -9.93 -15.17
N ARG A 4 14.64 -8.85 -15.26
CA ARG A 4 15.77 -8.61 -14.34
C ARG A 4 15.24 -7.95 -13.07
N LEU A 5 15.76 -8.39 -11.92
CA LEU A 5 15.55 -7.74 -10.63
C LEU A 5 16.20 -6.34 -10.66
N ASP A 6 15.42 -5.31 -10.34
CA ASP A 6 15.88 -3.93 -10.24
C ASP A 6 15.95 -3.49 -8.78
N ARG A 7 17.13 -3.09 -8.34
CA ARG A 7 17.39 -2.62 -6.97
C ARG A 7 17.64 -1.12 -6.90
N SER A 8 17.35 -0.40 -7.98
CA SER A 8 17.56 1.04 -8.05
C SER A 8 16.35 1.75 -7.42
N PRO A 9 16.55 2.65 -6.45
CA PRO A 9 15.48 3.53 -6.02
C PRO A 9 15.10 4.49 -7.15
N ASP A 10 13.88 5.01 -7.10
CA ASP A 10 13.48 6.15 -7.91
C ASP A 10 14.14 7.43 -7.36
N PRO A 11 14.87 8.20 -8.18
CA PRO A 11 15.50 9.43 -7.73
C PRO A 11 14.48 10.56 -7.51
N ASP A 12 13.28 10.46 -8.09
CA ASP A 12 12.23 11.47 -7.96
C ASP A 12 11.27 11.10 -6.82
N LEU A 13 11.42 11.75 -5.67
CA LEU A 13 10.58 11.50 -4.50
C LEU A 13 9.14 12.00 -4.69
N ASP A 14 8.90 13.01 -5.53
CA ASP A 14 7.54 13.45 -5.85
C ASP A 14 6.82 12.39 -6.70
N GLN A 15 7.55 11.71 -7.57
CA GLN A 15 7.02 10.55 -8.30
C GLN A 15 6.70 9.38 -7.36
N VAL A 16 7.55 9.10 -6.36
CA VAL A 16 7.27 8.09 -5.33
C VAL A 16 6.01 8.45 -4.54
N ALA A 17 5.89 9.70 -4.10
CA ALA A 17 4.72 10.19 -3.37
C ALA A 17 3.43 10.05 -4.20
N ARG A 18 3.45 10.43 -5.49
CA ARG A 18 2.31 10.26 -6.40
C ARG A 18 1.90 8.79 -6.55
N ILE A 19 2.87 7.87 -6.64
CA ILE A 19 2.58 6.43 -6.70
C ILE A 19 1.96 5.95 -5.39
N ALA A 20 2.49 6.39 -4.23
CA ALA A 20 1.95 6.02 -2.93
C ALA A 20 0.49 6.46 -2.78
N VAL A 21 0.15 7.69 -3.16
CA VAL A 21 -1.24 8.17 -3.20
C VAL A 21 -2.11 7.30 -4.11
N GLY A 22 -1.64 7.01 -5.33
CA GLY A 22 -2.40 6.16 -6.26
C GLY A 22 -2.61 4.73 -5.74
N VAL A 23 -1.67 4.17 -4.97
CA VAL A 23 -1.87 2.88 -4.29
C VAL A 23 -2.95 3.00 -3.22
N ALA A 24 -2.96 4.06 -2.41
CA ALA A 24 -3.99 4.28 -1.39
C ALA A 24 -5.38 4.46 -2.01
N GLU A 25 -5.49 5.19 -3.13
CA GLU A 25 -6.73 5.34 -3.89
C GLU A 25 -7.23 3.99 -4.42
N LYS A 26 -6.34 3.18 -5.02
CA LYS A 26 -6.70 1.85 -5.52
C LYS A 26 -7.16 0.89 -4.41
N ILE A 27 -6.58 0.97 -3.21
CA ILE A 27 -7.06 0.17 -2.06
C ILE A 27 -8.53 0.48 -1.77
N ARG A 28 -8.94 1.75 -1.92
CA ARG A 28 -10.31 2.21 -1.65
C ARG A 28 -11.26 1.91 -2.81
N ASP A 29 -10.80 2.09 -4.04
CA ASP A 29 -11.67 2.17 -5.22
C ASP A 29 -11.66 0.88 -6.09
N ASP A 30 -10.62 0.04 -5.99
CA ASP A 30 -10.45 -1.20 -6.77
C ASP A 30 -10.55 -2.47 -5.89
N ASP A 31 -10.62 -3.65 -6.53
CA ASP A 31 -10.52 -4.95 -5.83
C ASP A 31 -9.16 -5.11 -5.13
N PRO A 32 -9.12 -5.20 -3.78
CA PRO A 32 -7.87 -5.29 -3.03
C PRO A 32 -7.01 -6.51 -3.40
N ARG A 33 -7.62 -7.59 -3.91
CA ARG A 33 -6.91 -8.81 -4.32
C ARG A 33 -6.04 -8.59 -5.55
N LEU A 34 -6.54 -7.82 -6.52
CA LEU A 34 -5.78 -7.48 -7.73
C LEU A 34 -4.60 -6.57 -7.38
N LEU A 35 -4.81 -5.62 -6.46
CA LEU A 35 -3.75 -4.76 -5.99
C LEU A 35 -2.69 -5.54 -5.19
N PHE A 36 -3.09 -6.51 -4.38
CA PHE A 36 -2.16 -7.38 -3.66
C PHE A 36 -1.19 -8.10 -4.61
N ASP A 37 -1.69 -8.65 -5.72
CA ASP A 37 -0.85 -9.32 -6.72
C ASP A 37 0.13 -8.32 -7.38
N GLN A 38 -0.35 -7.11 -7.72
CA GLN A 38 0.49 -6.05 -8.30
C GLN A 38 1.61 -5.62 -7.34
N LEU A 39 1.29 -5.44 -6.05
CA LEU A 39 2.28 -5.07 -5.02
C LEU A 39 3.27 -6.20 -4.76
N THR A 40 2.82 -7.45 -4.77
CA THR A 40 3.69 -8.62 -4.64
C THR A 40 4.69 -8.69 -5.79
N ASP A 41 4.23 -8.42 -7.02
CA ASP A 41 5.11 -8.34 -8.18
C ASP A 41 6.09 -7.15 -8.09
N LEU A 42 5.65 -6.00 -7.56
CA LEU A 42 6.53 -4.87 -7.30
C LEU A 42 7.64 -5.25 -6.31
N CYS A 43 7.30 -5.90 -5.20
CA CYS A 43 8.28 -6.38 -4.22
C CYS A 43 9.24 -7.41 -4.82
N ARG A 44 8.76 -8.28 -5.70
CA ARG A 44 9.56 -9.32 -6.35
C ARG A 44 10.55 -8.74 -7.36
N TRP A 45 10.15 -7.76 -8.15
CA TRP A 45 10.93 -7.29 -9.30
C TRP A 45 11.62 -5.94 -9.08
N HIS A 46 11.09 -5.09 -8.19
CA HIS A 46 11.57 -3.74 -7.89
C HIS A 46 11.62 -3.45 -6.38
N PRO A 47 12.34 -4.25 -5.58
CA PRO A 47 12.34 -4.16 -4.11
C PRO A 47 12.75 -2.79 -3.56
N ALA A 48 13.67 -2.06 -4.22
CA ALA A 48 14.08 -0.74 -3.76
C ALA A 48 12.93 0.29 -3.86
N LYS A 49 12.16 0.26 -4.96
CA LYS A 49 10.96 1.09 -5.10
C LYS A 49 9.87 0.68 -4.11
N ALA A 50 9.69 -0.62 -3.87
CA ALA A 50 8.77 -1.09 -2.85
C ALA A 50 9.14 -0.55 -1.46
N ALA A 51 10.43 -0.58 -1.10
CA ALA A 51 10.91 0.00 0.16
C ALA A 51 10.64 1.51 0.25
N GLN A 52 10.85 2.26 -0.84
CA GLN A 52 10.54 3.70 -0.87
C GLN A 52 9.06 3.97 -0.65
N LEU A 53 8.16 3.19 -1.24
CA LEU A 53 6.72 3.33 -1.01
C LEU A 53 6.37 3.04 0.45
N ILE A 54 6.92 1.97 1.03
CA ILE A 54 6.72 1.62 2.45
C ILE A 54 7.20 2.77 3.35
N MET A 55 8.39 3.31 3.10
CA MET A 55 8.92 4.45 3.87
C MET A 55 8.05 5.70 3.71
N THR A 56 7.54 5.96 2.51
CA THR A 56 6.64 7.08 2.23
C THR A 56 5.35 6.95 3.04
N PHE A 57 4.73 5.76 3.03
CA PHE A 57 3.55 5.51 3.86
C PHE A 57 3.85 5.63 5.36
N ALA A 58 4.98 5.10 5.82
CA ALA A 58 5.37 5.21 7.22
C ALA A 58 5.57 6.66 7.66
N ALA A 59 6.09 7.53 6.78
CA ALA A 59 6.24 8.96 7.05
C ALA A 59 4.91 9.71 7.13
N TRP A 60 3.85 9.23 6.47
CA TRP A 60 2.51 9.81 6.50
C TRP A 60 1.58 9.15 7.52
N PHE A 61 2.00 8.04 8.11
CA PHE A 61 1.22 7.32 9.09
C PHE A 61 1.24 8.08 10.42
N ASP A 62 0.07 8.52 10.86
CA ASP A 62 -0.10 9.15 12.16
C ASP A 62 -0.08 8.10 13.28
N LEU A 63 1.00 8.10 14.08
CA LEU A 63 1.23 7.15 15.16
C LEU A 63 0.28 7.33 16.35
N ASP A 64 -0.35 8.49 16.48
CA ASP A 64 -1.27 8.79 17.57
C ASP A 64 -2.68 8.26 17.30
N VAL A 65 -2.95 7.80 16.07
CA VAL A 65 -4.22 7.17 15.71
C VAL A 65 -4.29 5.76 16.31
N PRO A 66 -5.29 5.46 17.17
CA PRO A 66 -5.44 4.13 17.74
C PRO A 66 -5.67 3.07 16.66
N VAL A 67 -5.06 1.90 16.83
CA VAL A 67 -5.17 0.78 15.89
C VAL A 67 -6.62 0.36 15.63
N GLN A 68 -7.51 0.52 16.60
CA GLN A 68 -8.94 0.23 16.47
C GLN A 68 -9.62 1.14 15.43
N ALA A 69 -9.23 2.42 15.36
CA ALA A 69 -9.74 3.34 14.36
C ALA A 69 -9.26 2.97 12.94
N LEU A 70 -8.07 2.37 12.83
CA LEU A 70 -7.55 1.86 11.56
C LEU A 70 -8.31 0.60 11.12
N TRP A 71 -8.64 -0.30 12.05
CA TRP A 71 -9.47 -1.48 11.76
C TRP A 71 -10.87 -1.10 11.28
N ALA A 72 -11.51 -0.11 11.89
CA ALA A 72 -12.80 0.39 11.42
C ALA A 72 -12.73 0.83 9.94
N ARG A 73 -11.67 1.54 9.54
CA ARG A 73 -11.46 1.93 8.13
C ARG A 73 -11.28 0.73 7.20
N VAL A 74 -10.56 -0.31 7.65
CA VAL A 74 -10.40 -1.53 6.85
C VAL A 74 -11.74 -2.22 6.62
N HIS A 75 -12.58 -2.33 7.65
CA HIS A 75 -13.92 -2.90 7.55
C HIS A 75 -14.81 -2.12 6.58
N ASP A 76 -14.77 -0.79 6.62
CA ASP A 76 -15.52 0.06 5.69
C ASP A 76 -15.08 -0.17 4.23
N ILE A 77 -13.78 -0.39 3.99
CA ILE A 77 -13.24 -0.65 2.65
C ILE A 77 -13.57 -2.05 2.16
N THR A 78 -13.42 -3.09 3.00
CA THR A 78 -13.63 -4.48 2.58
C THR A 78 -15.10 -4.91 2.62
N GLY A 79 -15.97 -4.13 3.24
CA GLY A 79 -17.38 -4.48 3.46
C GLY A 79 -17.57 -5.59 4.51
N ASP A 80 -16.51 -5.95 5.26
CA ASP A 80 -16.60 -6.92 6.33
C ASP A 80 -17.17 -6.27 7.60
N VAL A 81 -18.44 -6.54 7.92
CA VAL A 81 -18.99 -6.20 9.24
C VAL A 81 -18.33 -7.11 10.29
N PRO A 82 -17.74 -6.57 11.37
CA PRO A 82 -17.20 -7.40 12.44
C PRO A 82 -18.35 -8.22 13.06
N ARG A 83 -18.31 -9.54 12.86
CA ARG A 83 -19.21 -10.49 13.53
C ARG A 83 -18.86 -10.52 15.02
N GLY A 84 -19.41 -9.62 15.82
CA GLY A 84 -19.12 -9.61 17.25
C GLY A 84 -19.70 -8.48 18.11
N ALA A 85 -20.65 -7.69 17.63
CA ALA A 85 -21.38 -6.72 18.46
C ALA A 85 -22.88 -7.01 18.39
N ALA A 86 -23.31 -8.02 19.17
CA ALA A 86 -24.70 -8.27 19.55
C ALA A 86 -24.71 -8.54 21.06
#